data_AF-A0A4Q1A2P0-F1
#
_entry.id   AF-A0A4Q1A2P0-F1
#
_cell.length_a   1.000
_cell.length_b   1.000
_cell.length_c   1.000
_cell.angle_alpha   90.00
_cell.angle_beta   90.00
_cell.angle_gamma   90.00
#
_symmetry.space_group_name_H-M   'P 1'
#
loop_
_entity.id
_entity.type
_entity.pdbx_description
1 polymer ?
#
loop_
_entity_poly.entity_id
_entity_poly.type
_entity_poly.pdbx_seq_one_letter_code
_entity_poly.pdbx_strand_id
1 'polypeptide(L)' 'MRKLLLILALCVATFANENNFVNMKNCESIALSKLTSIVSCHQVDYLVEYRVVDDAEKDPVKKVTVVTKENQVVIKDLGR' A
#
# COMPACT_ATOMS: atom_id res chain seq x y z
N MET A 1 -20.23 -17.18 -35.23
CA MET A 1 -19.61 -15.84 -35.14
C MET A 1 -19.96 -15.10 -33.84
N ARG A 2 -21.23 -14.76 -33.60
CA ARG A 2 -21.65 -13.91 -32.44
C ARG A 2 -21.34 -14.48 -31.04
N LYS A 3 -21.35 -15.82 -30.89
CA LYS A 3 -21.04 -16.50 -29.61
C LYS A 3 -19.56 -16.41 -29.22
N LEU A 4 -18.65 -16.24 -30.19
CA LEU A 4 -17.21 -16.15 -29.93
C LEU A 4 -16.83 -14.81 -29.27
N LEU A 5 -17.48 -13.74 -29.70
CA LEU A 5 -17.28 -12.38 -29.15
C LEU A 5 -17.70 -12.29 -27.67
N LEU A 6 -18.74 -13.01 -27.27
CA LEU A 6 -19.19 -13.07 -25.87
C LEU A 6 -18.17 -13.76 -24.95
N ILE A 7 -17.53 -14.82 -25.44
CA ILE A 7 -16.51 -15.55 -24.68
C ILE A 7 -15.26 -14.67 -24.52
N LEU A 8 -14.85 -13.98 -25.59
CA LEU A 8 -13.70 -13.08 -25.56
C LEU A 8 -13.92 -11.89 -24.61
N ALA A 9 -15.14 -11.34 -24.57
CA ALA A 9 -15.52 -10.28 -23.65
C ALA A 9 -15.53 -10.73 -22.19
N LEU A 10 -15.85 -12.00 -21.91
CA LEU A 10 -15.84 -12.54 -20.56
C LEU A 10 -14.41 -12.80 -20.07
N CYS A 11 -13.50 -13.21 -20.96
CA CYS A 11 -12.09 -13.41 -20.63
C CYS A 11 -11.38 -12.11 -20.24
N VAL A 12 -11.69 -10.96 -20.85
CA VAL A 12 -11.05 -9.69 -20.46
C VAL A 12 -11.52 -9.15 -19.11
N ALA A 13 -12.74 -9.53 -18.67
CA ALA A 13 -13.29 -9.07 -17.39
C ALA A 13 -12.64 -9.76 -16.18
N THR A 14 -12.14 -11.00 -16.32
CA THR A 14 -11.53 -11.73 -15.20
C THR A 14 -10.18 -11.16 -14.77
N PHE A 15 -9.44 -10.50 -15.67
CA PHE A 15 -8.13 -9.91 -15.37
C PHE A 15 -8.20 -8.47 -14.81
N ALA A 16 -9.39 -7.85 -14.77
CA ALA A 16 -9.56 -6.48 -14.28
C ALA A 16 -9.65 -6.38 -12.74
N ASN A 17 -9.76 -7.52 -12.04
CA ASN A 17 -9.99 -7.53 -10.59
C ASN A 17 -8.70 -7.57 -9.75
N GLU A 18 -7.53 -7.73 -10.39
CA GLU A 18 -6.26 -7.94 -9.67
C GLU A 18 -5.63 -6.63 -9.19
N ASN A 19 -6.07 -5.47 -9.69
CA ASN A 19 -5.44 -4.17 -9.44
C ASN A 19 -6.27 -3.17 -8.60
N ASN A 20 -7.40 -3.58 -8.03
CA ASN A 20 -8.20 -2.68 -7.19
C ASN A 20 -7.69 -2.68 -5.74
N PHE A 21 -6.62 -1.93 -5.48
CA PHE A 21 -6.17 -1.57 -4.12
C PHE A 21 -7.13 -0.61 -3.37
N VAL A 22 -8.34 -0.44 -3.90
CA VAL A 22 -9.36 0.47 -3.35
C VAL A 22 -10.13 -0.28 -2.27
N ASN A 23 -10.02 0.17 -1.02
CA ASN A 23 -10.63 -0.41 0.20
C ASN A 23 -9.93 -1.65 0.81
N MET A 24 -8.68 -1.48 1.27
CA MET A 24 -8.02 -2.47 2.14
C MET A 24 -8.62 -2.37 3.55
N LYS A 25 -9.63 -3.21 3.85
CA LYS A 25 -10.43 -3.10 5.07
C LYS A 25 -9.79 -3.72 6.32
N ASN A 26 -8.67 -4.42 6.20
CA ASN A 26 -7.96 -5.04 7.32
C ASN A 26 -6.46 -4.80 7.16
N CYS A 27 -5.94 -3.84 7.92
CA CYS A 27 -4.52 -3.57 7.99
C CYS A 27 -4.03 -3.77 9.42
N GLU A 28 -2.92 -4.46 9.58
CA GLU A 28 -2.25 -4.66 10.86
C GLU A 28 -1.09 -3.66 10.97
N SER A 29 -0.94 -3.04 12.14
CA SER A 29 0.15 -2.10 12.38
C SER A 29 1.06 -2.64 13.47
N ILE A 30 2.35 -2.75 13.18
CA ILE A 30 3.38 -3.18 14.11
C ILE A 30 4.42 -2.07 14.23
N ALA A 31 4.66 -1.60 15.45
CA ALA A 31 5.77 -0.70 15.74
C ALA A 31 7.09 -1.51 15.73
N LEU A 32 8.01 -1.15 14.84
CA LEU A 32 9.35 -1.74 14.80
C LEU A 32 10.32 -1.02 15.76
N SER A 33 10.16 0.29 15.89
CA SER A 33 10.91 1.13 16.82
C SER A 33 10.06 2.35 17.20
N LYS A 34 10.63 3.25 18.02
CA LYS A 34 9.97 4.54 18.33
C LYS A 34 9.68 5.39 17.09
N LEU A 35 10.47 5.25 16.03
CA LEU A 35 10.39 6.09 14.84
C LEU A 35 10.06 5.32 13.56
N THR A 36 9.72 4.05 13.67
CA THR A 36 9.37 3.22 12.52
C THR A 36 8.25 2.25 12.84
N SER A 37 7.28 2.19 11.93
CA SER A 37 6.17 1.24 11.99
C SER A 37 5.99 0.59 10.62
N ILE A 38 5.57 -0.68 10.63
CA ILE A 38 5.06 -1.35 9.43
C ILE A 38 3.54 -1.41 9.55
N VAL A 39 2.85 -0.97 8.52
CA VAL A 39 1.41 -1.17 8.34
C VAL A 39 1.22 -2.17 7.21
N SER A 40 0.87 -3.41 7.55
CA SER A 40 0.64 -4.48 6.59
C SER A 40 -0.82 -4.54 6.20
N CYS A 41 -1.11 -4.36 4.92
CA CYS A 41 -2.44 -4.46 4.35
C CYS A 41 -2.40 -5.57 3.28
N HIS A 42 -2.71 -6.81 3.65
CA HIS A 42 -2.75 -7.97 2.74
C HIS A 42 -1.52 -8.14 1.81
N GLN A 43 -1.57 -7.58 0.58
CA GLN A 43 -0.54 -7.73 -0.45
C GLN A 43 0.51 -6.61 -0.45
N VAL A 44 0.30 -5.58 0.40
CA VAL A 44 1.13 -4.38 0.42
C VAL A 44 1.47 -4.01 1.85
N ASP A 45 2.75 -3.81 2.11
CA ASP A 45 3.25 -3.32 3.39
C ASP A 45 3.68 -1.86 3.24
N TYR A 46 3.33 -1.03 4.21
CA TYR A 46 3.77 0.36 4.28
C TYR A 46 4.78 0.49 5.39
N LEU A 47 6.04 0.77 5.05
CA LEU A 47 7.06 1.18 6.00
C LEU A 47 6.95 2.68 6.24
N VAL A 48 6.53 3.04 7.45
CA VAL A 48 6.31 4.42 7.89
C VAL A 48 7.46 4.83 8.80
N GLU A 49 8.17 5.88 8.41
CA GLU A 49 9.20 6.52 9.20
C GLU A 49 8.67 7.84 9.76
N TYR A 50 8.85 8.06 11.07
CA TYR A 50 8.42 9.26 11.76
C TYR A 50 9.62 10.16 12.09
N ARG A 51 9.37 11.46 12.23
CA ARG A 51 10.37 12.41 12.76
C ARG A 51 10.01 12.75 14.21
N VAL A 52 11.02 12.81 15.07
CA VAL A 52 10.86 13.28 16.45
C VAL A 52 10.50 14.77 16.41
N VAL A 53 9.42 15.14 17.08
CA VAL A 53 9.09 16.53 17.37
C VAL A 53 8.73 16.62 18.85
N ASP A 54 9.57 17.31 19.62
CA ASP A 54 9.53 17.30 21.10
C ASP A 54 8.19 17.78 21.71
N ASP A 55 7.35 18.50 20.94
CA ASP A 55 6.07 19.07 21.37
C ASP A 55 4.84 18.55 20.60
N ALA A 56 4.95 17.46 19.84
CA ALA A 56 3.82 16.90 19.11
C ALA A 56 3.13 15.76 19.89
N GLU A 57 1.80 15.81 19.99
CA GLU A 57 1.00 14.70 20.57
C GLU A 57 1.19 13.39 19.77
N LYS A 58 1.57 13.49 18.50
CA LYS A 58 1.98 12.38 17.64
C LYS A 58 3.15 12.78 16.76
N ASP A 59 4.18 11.93 16.70
CA ASP A 59 5.30 12.13 15.79
C ASP A 59 4.81 12.20 14.33
N PRO A 60 5.09 13.29 13.59
CA PRO A 60 4.67 13.41 12.22
C PRO A 60 5.42 12.44 11.30
N VAL A 61 4.72 11.95 10.28
CA VAL A 61 5.28 11.04 9.26
C VAL A 61 6.31 11.78 8.41
N LYS A 62 7.56 11.31 8.45
CA LYS A 62 8.67 11.79 7.63
C LYS A 62 8.64 11.17 6.25
N LYS A 63 8.53 9.84 6.18
CA LYS A 63 8.63 9.08 4.93
C LYS A 63 7.72 7.86 4.95
N VAL A 64 7.13 7.55 3.80
CA VAL A 64 6.33 6.34 3.61
C VAL A 64 6.86 5.59 2.40
N THR A 65 7.24 4.34 2.62
CA THR A 65 7.70 3.43 1.57
C THR A 65 6.68 2.31 1.44
N VAL A 66 6.16 2.12 0.24
CA VAL A 66 5.36 0.96 -0.13
C VAL A 66 6.32 -0.18 -0.44
N VAL A 67 6.11 -1.31 0.21
CA VAL A 67 6.88 -2.54 0.06
C VAL A 67 5.92 -3.61 -0.44
N THR A 68 6.26 -4.22 -1.56
CA THR A 68 5.61 -5.44 -2.05
C THR A 68 6.67 -6.54 -2.17
N LYS A 69 6.26 -7.75 -2.58
CA LYS A 69 7.20 -8.84 -2.82
C LYS A 69 8.22 -8.53 -3.93
N GLU A 70 7.84 -7.68 -4.88
CA GLU A 70 8.62 -7.46 -6.10
C GLU A 70 9.35 -6.12 -6.08
N ASN A 71 8.82 -5.12 -5.36
CA ASN A 71 9.35 -3.76 -5.42
C ASN A 71 9.22 -3.00 -4.10
N GLN A 72 9.95 -1.88 -4.04
CA GLN A 72 9.82 -0.88 -2.99
C GLN A 72 9.76 0.50 -3.62
N VAL A 73 8.78 1.31 -3.24
CA VAL A 73 8.55 2.64 -3.81
C VAL A 73 8.27 3.64 -2.70
N VAL A 74 9.01 4.76 -2.69
CA VAL A 74 8.74 5.86 -1.77
C VAL A 74 7.58 6.68 -2.32
N ILE A 75 6.48 6.75 -1.56
CA ILE A 75 5.26 7.48 -1.95
C ILE A 75 5.12 8.82 -1.24
N LYS A 76 5.90 9.03 -0.17
CA LYS A 76 5.97 10.30 0.56
C LYS A 76 7.35 10.45 1.17
N ASP A 77 7.97 11.61 0.99
CA ASP A 77 9.23 11.98 1.62
C ASP A 77 9.20 13.49 1.93
N LEU A 78 9.22 13.83 3.22
CA LEU A 78 9.27 15.22 3.72
C LEU A 78 10.69 15.63 4.13
N GLY A 79 11.71 14.81 3.83
CA GLY A 79 13.11 15.04 4.19
C GLY A 79 14.00 15.53 3.05
N ARG A 80 13.44 15.96 1.91
CA ARG A 80 14.15 16.56 0.77
C ARG A 80 13.84 18.03 0.62
#